data_AF-A0A2L2XP99-F1
#
_entry.id   AF-A0A2L2XP99-F1
#
_cell.length_a   1.000
_cell.length_b   1.000
_cell.length_c   1.000
_cell.angle_alpha   90.00
_cell.angle_beta   90.00
_cell.angle_gamma   90.00
#
_symmetry.space_group_name_H-M   'P 1'
#
loop_
_entity.id
_entity.type
_entity.pdbx_description
1 polymer ?
#
loop_
_entity_poly.entity_id
_entity_poly.type
_entity_poly.pdbx_seq_one_letter_code
_entity_poly.pdbx_strand_id
1 'polypeptide(L)'
;MKFAETNRLCRKKFKRLTGMSRRTFYLIVNIIKEYEKKKNKLGRPCRLIPEDQVLIAIQYWREYRTYFHIGCEWGVSESMVCRTVHKVENLLIKSGKLSLPGQKELRKLSDPDTVLVIDVMESPIERPKKRQKGFYSGKQKEHTLKTQVIIDLKTKKIMCLRHGKGRMHDFKLFQKSQVKLPKTIKLLADIAVSA
;
A
#
# COMPACT_ATOMS: atom_id res chain seq x y z
N MET A 1 4.56 -15.76 15.08
CA MET A 1 3.30 -16.52 15.24
C MET A 1 2.89 -17.12 13.90
N LYS A 2 2.66 -18.44 13.84
CA LYS A 2 2.28 -19.13 12.59
C LYS A 2 0.79 -18.98 12.30
N PHE A 3 0.36 -19.33 11.09
CA PHE A 3 -1.05 -19.23 10.72
C PHE A 3 -1.97 -20.11 11.59
N ALA A 4 -1.52 -21.30 12.00
CA ALA A 4 -2.30 -22.20 12.85
C ALA A 4 -2.74 -21.53 14.17
N GLU A 5 -1.86 -20.75 14.78
CA GLU A 5 -2.12 -19.99 16.00
C GLU A 5 -2.93 -18.74 15.69
N THR A 6 -2.56 -18.03 14.63
CA THR A 6 -3.23 -16.80 14.20
C THR A 6 -4.69 -17.03 13.86
N ASN A 7 -5.04 -18.16 13.25
CA ASN A 7 -6.40 -18.51 12.87
C ASN A 7 -7.31 -18.82 14.07
N ARG A 8 -6.73 -19.14 15.24
CA ARG A 8 -7.49 -19.34 16.49
C ARG A 8 -7.85 -18.02 17.18
N LEU A 9 -7.24 -16.90 16.78
CA LEU A 9 -7.51 -15.60 17.37
C LEU A 9 -8.90 -15.08 17.02
N CYS A 10 -9.58 -14.46 17.98
CA CYS A 10 -10.86 -13.78 17.72
C CYS A 10 -10.70 -12.65 16.67
N ARG A 11 -11.81 -12.24 16.04
CA ARG A 11 -11.81 -11.24 14.96
C ARG A 11 -11.05 -9.95 15.31
N LYS A 12 -11.21 -9.44 16.53
CA LYS A 12 -10.52 -8.21 16.99
C LYS A 12 -9.00 -8.41 17.10
N LYS A 13 -8.57 -9.51 17.73
CA LYS A 13 -7.14 -9.86 17.88
C LYS A 13 -6.49 -10.13 16.51
N PHE A 14 -7.16 -10.86 15.62
CA PHE A 14 -6.69 -11.11 14.25
C PHE A 14 -6.49 -9.81 13.47
N LYS A 15 -7.46 -8.89 13.50
CA LYS A 15 -7.35 -7.59 12.82
C LYS A 15 -6.23 -6.73 13.41
N ARG A 16 -6.04 -6.76 14.74
CA ARG A 16 -4.96 -6.02 15.41
C ARG A 16 -3.58 -6.55 15.02
N LEU A 17 -3.43 -7.86 14.88
CA LEU A 17 -2.18 -8.50 14.45
C LEU A 17 -1.91 -8.25 12.95
N THR A 18 -2.84 -8.64 12.08
CA THR A 18 -2.62 -8.62 10.62
C THR A 18 -2.86 -7.27 9.97
N GLY A 19 -3.52 -6.34 10.66
CA GLY A 19 -3.98 -5.06 10.11
C GLY A 19 -5.21 -5.16 9.21
N MET A 20 -5.74 -6.37 8.96
CA MET A 20 -6.81 -6.59 7.99
C MET A 20 -7.90 -7.53 8.49
N SER A 21 -9.05 -7.52 7.79
CA SER A 21 -10.11 -8.50 8.07
C SER A 21 -9.71 -9.89 7.56
N ARG A 22 -10.26 -10.95 8.15
CA ARG A 22 -10.08 -12.32 7.64
C ARG A 22 -10.49 -12.44 6.17
N ARG A 23 -11.58 -11.76 5.76
CA ARG A 23 -12.03 -11.73 4.36
C ARG A 23 -10.94 -11.20 3.43
N THR A 24 -10.30 -10.09 3.81
CA THR A 24 -9.19 -9.48 3.04
C THR A 24 -7.95 -10.38 3.04
N PHE A 25 -7.63 -10.99 4.19
CA PHE A 25 -6.52 -11.92 4.30
C PHE A 25 -6.69 -13.12 3.37
N TYR A 26 -7.86 -13.76 3.37
CA TYR A 26 -8.13 -14.89 2.48
C TYR A 26 -8.19 -14.49 1.00
N LEU A 27 -8.59 -13.25 0.68
CA LEU A 27 -8.49 -12.74 -0.68
C LEU A 27 -7.03 -12.73 -1.18
N ILE A 28 -6.10 -12.25 -0.35
CA ILE A 28 -4.65 -12.27 -0.63
C ILE A 28 -4.14 -13.71 -0.78
N VAL A 29 -4.50 -14.59 0.15
CA VAL A 29 -4.11 -16.01 0.12
C VAL A 29 -4.61 -16.68 -1.16
N ASN A 30 -5.84 -16.39 -1.58
CA ASN A 30 -6.41 -16.94 -2.81
C ASN A 30 -5.65 -16.49 -4.06
N ILE A 31 -5.21 -15.23 -4.13
CA ILE A 31 -4.36 -14.75 -5.23
C ILE A 31 -3.07 -15.58 -5.35
N ILE A 32 -2.44 -15.88 -4.20
CA ILE A 32 -1.21 -16.68 -4.16
C ILE A 32 -1.50 -18.13 -4.56
N LYS A 33 -2.57 -18.73 -4.05
CA LYS A 33 -3.00 -20.10 -4.40
C LYS A 33 -3.32 -20.22 -5.89
N GLU A 34 -4.02 -19.24 -6.48
CA GLU A 34 -4.31 -19.19 -7.92
C GLU A 34 -3.01 -19.15 -8.74
N TYR A 35 -2.02 -18.37 -8.30
CA TYR A 35 -0.72 -18.30 -8.96
C TYR A 35 0.06 -19.61 -8.84
N GLU A 36 0.09 -20.22 -7.66
CA GLU A 36 0.79 -21.50 -7.44
C GLU A 36 0.18 -22.65 -8.23
N LYS A 37 -1.14 -22.67 -8.43
CA LYS A 37 -1.82 -23.63 -9.31
C LYS A 37 -1.43 -23.48 -10.78
N LYS A 38 -1.22 -22.25 -11.25
CA LYS A 38 -0.83 -21.95 -12.65
C LYS A 38 0.64 -22.23 -12.94
N LYS A 39 1.46 -22.46 -11.91
CA LYS A 39 2.89 -22.67 -12.07
C LYS A 39 3.16 -24.13 -12.48
N ASN A 40 3.77 -24.32 -13.65
CA ASN A 40 4.31 -25.64 -14.04
C ASN A 40 5.43 -26.03 -13.06
N LYS A 41 5.27 -27.17 -12.39
CA LYS A 41 6.10 -27.62 -11.27
C LYS A 41 7.38 -28.30 -11.78
N LEU A 42 8.43 -27.53 -12.04
CA LEU A 42 9.75 -28.06 -12.40
C LEU A 42 10.80 -27.93 -11.27
N GLY A 43 10.40 -27.62 -10.03
CA GLY A 43 11.36 -27.38 -8.95
C GLY A 43 10.85 -27.65 -7.53
N ARG A 44 11.73 -27.45 -6.55
CA ARG A 44 11.47 -27.73 -5.12
C ARG A 44 10.20 -27.02 -4.63
N PRO A 45 9.30 -27.74 -3.92
CA PRO A 45 8.11 -27.12 -3.33
C PRO A 45 8.50 -26.06 -2.29
N CYS A 46 7.66 -25.04 -2.16
CA CYS A 46 7.87 -24.00 -1.15
C CYS A 46 7.67 -24.61 0.25
N ARG A 47 8.57 -24.29 1.19
CA ARG A 47 8.49 -24.79 2.59
C ARG A 47 7.32 -24.18 3.37
N LEU A 48 6.85 -23.02 2.95
CA LEU A 48 5.81 -22.25 3.64
C LEU A 48 4.48 -22.38 2.90
N ILE A 49 3.41 -22.64 3.65
CA ILE A 49 2.05 -22.60 3.12
C ILE A 49 1.70 -21.16 2.70
N PRO A 50 0.76 -20.96 1.74
CA PRO A 50 0.39 -19.62 1.26
C PRO A 50 -0.01 -18.65 2.38
N GLU A 51 -0.70 -19.12 3.41
CA GLU A 51 -1.12 -18.31 4.56
C GLU A 51 0.07 -17.78 5.36
N ASP A 52 1.09 -18.61 5.58
CA ASP A 52 2.32 -18.22 6.28
C ASP A 52 3.16 -17.26 5.44
N GLN A 53 3.20 -17.44 4.12
CA GLN A 53 3.85 -16.49 3.21
C GLN A 53 3.23 -15.09 3.33
N VAL A 54 1.90 -14.99 3.43
CA VAL A 54 1.21 -13.72 3.65
C VAL A 54 1.52 -13.12 5.01
N LEU A 55 1.55 -13.95 6.07
CA LEU A 55 1.88 -13.46 7.41
C LEU A 55 3.30 -12.90 7.51
N ILE A 56 4.27 -13.53 6.86
CA ILE A 56 5.64 -13.04 6.77
C ILE A 56 5.68 -11.65 6.10
N ALA A 57 4.97 -11.49 4.97
CA ALA A 57 4.90 -10.20 4.28
C ALA A 57 4.24 -9.12 5.15
N ILE A 58 3.17 -9.47 5.87
CA ILE A 58 2.48 -8.55 6.79
C ILE A 58 3.39 -8.12 7.94
N GLN A 59 4.15 -9.04 8.54
CA GLN A 59 5.10 -8.71 9.62
C GLN A 59 6.14 -7.70 9.14
N TYR A 60 6.68 -7.90 7.93
CA TYR A 60 7.60 -6.94 7.32
C TYR A 60 6.93 -5.57 7.11
N TRP A 61 5.76 -5.51 6.46
CA TRP A 61 5.11 -4.23 6.16
C TRP A 61 4.59 -3.47 7.38
N ARG A 62 4.10 -4.17 8.41
CA ARG A 62 3.48 -3.54 9.57
C ARG A 62 4.43 -3.26 10.72
N GLU A 63 5.36 -4.16 10.95
CA GLU A 63 6.26 -4.10 12.10
C GLU A 63 7.64 -3.56 11.71
N TYR A 64 7.90 -3.43 10.40
CA TYR A 64 9.17 -2.95 9.85
C TYR A 64 10.39 -3.73 10.40
N ARG A 65 10.17 -5.00 10.78
CA ARG A 65 11.24 -5.89 11.26
C ARG A 65 12.19 -6.23 10.13
N THR A 66 13.47 -6.36 10.43
CA THR A 66 14.47 -6.82 9.46
C THR A 66 14.17 -8.25 8.99
N TYR A 67 14.57 -8.57 7.76
CA TYR A 67 14.42 -9.94 7.23
C TYR A 67 15.15 -10.97 8.08
N PHE A 68 16.27 -10.60 8.70
CA PHE A 68 17.00 -11.45 9.65
C PHE A 68 16.14 -11.84 10.85
N HIS A 69 15.50 -10.87 11.54
CA HIS A 69 14.64 -11.16 12.68
C HIS A 69 13.45 -12.05 12.32
N ILE A 70 12.82 -11.79 11.17
CA ILE A 70 11.72 -12.62 10.67
C ILE A 70 12.24 -14.03 10.34
N GLY A 71 13.42 -14.15 9.73
CA GLY A 71 14.04 -15.43 9.41
C GLY A 71 14.29 -16.28 10.67
N CYS A 72 14.84 -15.65 11.72
CA CYS A 72 15.06 -16.27 13.03
C CYS A 72 13.75 -16.77 13.65
N GLU A 73 12.70 -15.94 13.71
CA GLU A 73 11.40 -16.32 14.29
C GLU A 73 10.74 -17.48 13.54
N TRP A 74 10.87 -17.50 12.21
CA TRP A 74 10.23 -18.50 11.36
C TRP A 74 11.09 -19.75 11.09
N GLY A 75 12.34 -19.77 11.54
CA GLY A 75 13.28 -20.86 11.28
C GLY A 75 13.61 -21.04 9.78
N VAL A 76 13.69 -19.93 9.05
CA VAL A 76 14.00 -19.88 7.61
C VAL A 76 15.15 -18.92 7.34
N SER A 77 15.85 -19.09 6.22
CA SER A 77 16.94 -18.18 5.87
C SER A 77 16.42 -16.78 5.52
N GLU A 78 17.23 -15.76 5.77
CA GLU A 78 16.92 -14.37 5.42
C GLU A 78 16.56 -14.22 3.93
N SER A 79 17.31 -14.87 3.04
CA SER A 79 17.03 -14.87 1.61
C SER A 79 15.70 -15.55 1.25
N MET A 80 15.17 -16.44 2.08
CA MET A 80 13.83 -17.02 1.90
C MET A 80 12.75 -16.02 2.29
N VAL A 81 12.94 -15.26 3.38
CA VAL A 81 12.02 -14.18 3.77
C VAL A 81 11.95 -13.12 2.67
N CYS A 82 13.11 -12.59 2.25
CA CYS A 82 13.20 -11.58 1.18
C CYS A 82 12.47 -12.02 -0.10
N ARG A 83 12.75 -13.25 -0.58
CA ARG A 83 12.05 -13.80 -1.76
C ARG A 83 10.55 -13.97 -1.54
N THR A 84 10.12 -14.35 -0.33
CA THR A 84 8.69 -14.50 0.00
C THR A 84 7.99 -13.15 -0.03
N VAL A 85 8.55 -12.11 0.61
CA VAL A 85 7.99 -10.76 0.63
C VAL A 85 7.86 -10.22 -0.80
N HIS A 86 8.94 -10.24 -1.57
CA HIS A 86 8.91 -9.78 -2.96
C HIS A 86 7.95 -10.60 -3.83
N LYS A 87 7.84 -11.92 -3.63
CA LYS A 87 6.85 -12.75 -4.33
C LYS A 87 5.44 -12.27 -4.04
N VAL A 88 5.08 -12.10 -2.77
CA VAL A 88 3.74 -11.64 -2.37
C VAL A 88 3.46 -10.25 -2.95
N GLU A 89 4.38 -9.29 -2.81
CA GLU A 89 4.23 -7.95 -3.37
C GLU A 89 3.95 -7.98 -4.88
N ASN A 90 4.79 -8.66 -5.65
CA ASN A 90 4.66 -8.73 -7.09
C ASN A 90 3.35 -9.40 -7.53
N LEU A 91 2.90 -10.43 -6.82
CA LEU A 91 1.62 -11.08 -7.10
C LEU A 91 0.43 -10.17 -6.82
N LEU A 92 0.47 -9.41 -5.73
CA LEU A 92 -0.59 -8.46 -5.41
C LEU A 92 -0.65 -7.31 -6.43
N ILE A 93 0.49 -6.74 -6.79
CA ILE A 93 0.60 -5.71 -7.83
C ILE A 93 0.04 -6.25 -9.16
N LYS A 94 0.46 -7.44 -9.58
CA LYS A 94 0.00 -8.07 -10.82
C LYS A 94 -1.50 -8.39 -10.80
N SER A 95 -2.05 -8.77 -9.64
CA SER A 95 -3.46 -9.12 -9.52
C SER A 95 -4.39 -7.94 -9.76
N GLY A 96 -3.98 -6.72 -9.38
CA GLY A 96 -4.81 -5.52 -9.43
C GLY A 96 -6.06 -5.54 -8.53
N LYS A 97 -6.38 -6.66 -7.86
CA LYS A 97 -7.61 -6.85 -7.06
C LYS A 97 -7.66 -5.95 -5.81
N LEU A 98 -6.50 -5.46 -5.37
CA LEU A 98 -6.34 -4.55 -4.22
C LEU A 98 -5.91 -3.15 -4.65
N SER A 99 -5.93 -2.85 -5.96
CA SER A 99 -5.59 -1.52 -6.45
C SER A 99 -6.59 -0.51 -5.93
N LEU A 100 -6.07 0.62 -5.46
CA LEU A 100 -6.91 1.75 -5.09
C LEU A 100 -7.62 2.30 -6.34
N PRO A 101 -8.81 2.89 -6.16
CA PRO A 101 -9.49 3.59 -7.24
C PRO A 101 -8.58 4.64 -7.86
N GLY A 102 -8.63 4.71 -9.19
CA GLY A 102 -7.90 5.69 -9.96
C GLY A 102 -8.67 7.00 -10.08
N GLN A 103 -7.98 8.03 -10.56
CA GLN A 103 -8.59 9.34 -10.83
C GLN A 103 -9.81 9.31 -11.75
N LYS A 104 -9.95 8.28 -12.59
CA LYS A 104 -11.14 8.12 -13.46
C LYS A 104 -12.42 7.91 -12.64
N GLU A 105 -12.33 7.26 -11.48
CA GLU A 105 -13.49 7.01 -10.61
C GLU A 105 -14.01 8.30 -9.97
N LEU A 106 -13.14 9.29 -9.74
CA LEU A 106 -13.55 10.61 -9.25
C LEU A 106 -14.54 11.32 -10.20
N ARG A 107 -14.45 11.05 -11.51
CA ARG A 107 -15.36 11.64 -12.51
C ARG A 107 -16.74 10.99 -12.51
N LYS A 108 -16.86 9.79 -11.94
CA LYS A 108 -18.11 9.02 -11.88
C LYS A 108 -18.92 9.31 -10.62
N LEU A 109 -18.39 10.13 -9.72
CA LEU A 109 -19.09 10.51 -8.50
C LEU A 109 -20.35 11.31 -8.87
N SER A 110 -21.51 10.79 -8.50
CA SER A 110 -22.81 11.43 -8.75
C SER A 110 -23.48 11.96 -7.50
N ASP A 111 -23.12 11.41 -6.32
CA ASP A 111 -23.73 11.77 -5.04
C ASP A 111 -23.32 13.20 -4.63
N PRO A 112 -24.25 14.18 -4.64
CA PRO A 112 -23.95 15.58 -4.31
C PRO A 112 -23.55 15.79 -2.85
N ASP A 113 -23.85 14.84 -1.95
CA ASP A 113 -23.42 14.89 -0.55
C ASP A 113 -21.97 14.42 -0.36
N THR A 114 -21.30 13.96 -1.43
CA THR A 114 -19.91 13.55 -1.35
C THR A 114 -19.02 14.77 -1.09
N VAL A 115 -18.31 14.72 0.03
CA VAL A 115 -17.26 15.69 0.37
C VAL A 115 -15.92 14.99 0.26
N LEU A 116 -15.08 15.44 -0.66
CA LEU A 116 -13.72 14.96 -0.82
C LEU A 116 -12.75 15.85 -0.05
N VAL A 117 -11.78 15.25 0.62
CA VAL A 117 -10.65 15.94 1.26
C VAL A 117 -9.38 15.60 0.51
N ILE A 118 -8.57 16.62 0.23
CA ILE A 118 -7.22 16.46 -0.31
C ILE A 118 -6.21 16.84 0.76
N ASP A 119 -5.25 15.94 0.96
CA ASP A 119 -4.08 16.19 1.78
C ASP A 119 -2.81 15.75 1.05
N VAL A 120 -1.67 16.36 1.38
CA VAL A 120 -0.37 16.03 0.81
C VAL A 120 0.62 15.73 1.93
N MET A 121 1.12 14.49 1.96
CA MET A 121 2.15 14.07 2.90
C MET A 121 3.50 13.87 2.22
N GLU A 122 4.59 13.97 2.98
CA GLU A 122 5.95 13.63 2.55
C GLU A 122 6.43 12.39 3.28
N SER A 123 7.07 11.47 2.56
CA SER A 123 7.70 10.28 3.15
C SER A 123 9.16 10.19 2.73
N PRO A 124 10.08 9.86 3.66
CA PRO A 124 11.48 9.66 3.33
C PRO A 124 11.64 8.49 2.37
N ILE A 125 12.60 8.61 1.46
CA ILE A 125 12.99 7.56 0.52
C ILE A 125 14.50 7.39 0.51
N GLU A 126 14.96 6.23 0.09
CA GLU A 126 16.37 6.05 -0.22
C GLU A 126 16.83 7.05 -1.29
N ARG A 127 18.06 7.55 -1.12
CA ARG A 127 18.68 8.53 -2.01
C ARG A 127 18.67 8.01 -3.46
N PRO A 128 17.91 8.63 -4.39
CA PRO A 128 17.84 8.14 -5.75
C PRO A 128 19.18 8.27 -6.47
N LYS A 129 19.61 7.22 -7.19
CA LYS A 129 20.85 7.23 -7.98
C LYS A 129 20.83 8.22 -9.16
N LYS A 130 19.64 8.55 -9.67
CA LYS A 130 19.43 9.48 -10.81
C LYS A 130 18.45 10.58 -10.43
N ARG A 131 18.66 11.80 -10.95
CA ARG A 131 17.77 12.97 -10.74
C ARG A 131 17.50 13.29 -9.25
N GLN A 132 18.47 12.98 -8.39
CA GLN A 132 18.41 13.10 -6.94
C GLN A 132 17.89 14.46 -6.46
N LYS A 133 18.41 15.57 -7.03
CA LYS A 133 18.01 16.95 -6.67
C LYS A 133 16.50 17.20 -6.77
N GLY A 134 15.77 16.43 -7.59
CA GLY A 134 14.32 16.56 -7.70
C GLY A 134 13.57 16.00 -6.49
N PHE A 135 14.16 15.03 -5.80
CA PHE A 135 13.56 14.35 -4.64
C PHE A 135 14.01 14.95 -3.31
N TYR A 136 15.06 15.78 -3.28
CA TYR A 136 15.50 16.43 -2.06
C TYR A 136 14.50 17.50 -1.59
N SER A 137 13.95 17.32 -0.39
CA SER A 137 13.05 18.26 0.27
C SER A 137 13.86 19.22 1.13
N GLY A 138 13.75 20.53 0.84
CA GLY A 138 14.42 21.55 1.65
C GLY A 138 13.85 21.64 3.07
N LYS A 139 12.55 21.33 3.24
CA LYS A 139 11.86 21.36 4.53
C LYS A 139 12.32 20.20 5.44
N GLN A 140 12.34 18.99 4.89
CA GLN A 140 12.73 17.78 5.65
C GLN A 140 14.25 17.57 5.68
N LYS A 141 15.00 18.29 4.85
CA LYS A 141 16.46 18.17 4.66
C LYS A 141 16.92 16.77 4.23
N GLU A 142 16.05 16.00 3.58
CA GLU A 142 16.31 14.65 3.08
C GLU A 142 15.60 14.37 1.75
N HIS A 143 15.80 13.17 1.17
CA HIS A 143 15.10 12.77 -0.05
C HIS A 143 13.71 12.24 0.30
N THR A 144 12.67 12.82 -0.28
CA THR A 144 11.30 12.46 0.01
C THR A 144 10.48 12.24 -1.26
N LEU A 145 9.39 11.50 -1.12
CA LEU A 145 8.30 11.41 -2.07
C LEU A 145 7.09 12.14 -1.49
N LYS A 146 6.49 13.05 -2.28
CA LYS A 146 5.22 13.67 -1.92
C LYS A 146 4.09 12.74 -2.35
N THR A 147 3.13 12.49 -1.48
CA THR A 147 1.94 11.70 -1.79
C THR A 147 0.71 12.54 -1.48
N GLN A 148 -0.02 12.91 -2.54
CA GLN A 148 -1.34 13.49 -2.44
C GLN A 148 -2.37 12.37 -2.29
N VAL A 149 -3.19 12.46 -1.26
CA VAL A 149 -4.26 11.53 -0.95
C VAL A 149 -5.59 12.26 -1.09
N ILE A 150 -6.54 11.63 -1.80
CA ILE A 150 -7.91 12.11 -1.91
C ILE A 150 -8.81 11.12 -1.19
N ILE A 151 -9.56 11.60 -0.21
CA ILE A 151 -10.37 10.77 0.69
C ILE A 151 -11.81 11.25 0.64
N ASP A 152 -12.76 10.33 0.54
CA ASP A 152 -14.18 10.63 0.80
C ASP A 152 -14.40 10.73 2.31
N LEU A 153 -14.84 11.90 2.78
CA LEU A 153 -15.00 12.19 4.20
C LEU A 153 -16.09 11.34 4.87
N LYS A 154 -17.13 10.94 4.12
CA LYS A 154 -18.25 10.14 4.63
C LYS A 154 -17.85 8.69 4.80
N THR A 155 -17.26 8.09 3.75
CA THR A 155 -16.90 6.66 3.77
C THR A 155 -15.50 6.37 4.30
N LYS A 156 -14.66 7.41 4.47
CA LYS A 156 -13.22 7.33 4.80
C LYS A 156 -12.41 6.50 3.79
N LYS A 157 -12.93 6.31 2.57
CA LYS A 157 -12.23 5.57 1.52
C LYS A 157 -11.22 6.48 0.83
N ILE A 158 -10.05 5.92 0.54
CA ILE A 158 -9.07 6.56 -0.35
C ILE A 158 -9.60 6.42 -1.78
N MET A 159 -9.89 7.56 -2.40
CA MET A 159 -10.48 7.67 -3.73
C MET A 159 -9.42 7.81 -4.83
N CYS A 160 -8.26 8.38 -4.50
CA CYS A 160 -7.13 8.48 -5.42
C CYS A 160 -5.83 8.75 -4.67
N LEU A 161 -4.73 8.20 -5.20
CA LEU A 161 -3.37 8.57 -4.83
C LEU A 161 -2.64 9.18 -6.03
N ARG A 162 -1.81 10.19 -5.74
CA ARG A 162 -0.90 10.83 -6.69
C ARG A 162 0.45 11.05 -6.02
N HIS A 163 1.52 10.78 -6.77
CA HIS A 163 2.88 10.92 -6.24
C HIS A 163 3.63 12.04 -6.97
N GLY A 164 4.38 12.80 -6.21
CA GLY A 164 5.26 13.88 -6.65
C GLY A 164 6.64 13.72 -6.05
N LYS A 165 7.62 14.46 -6.58
CA LYS A 165 8.97 14.47 -6.04
C LYS A 165 9.05 15.39 -4.82
N GLY A 166 9.88 15.08 -3.82
CA GLY A 166 10.00 15.84 -2.58
C GLY A 166 10.20 17.36 -2.72
N ARG A 167 10.97 17.81 -3.73
CA ARG A 167 11.19 19.25 -4.00
C ARG A 167 9.91 20.00 -4.45
N MET A 168 8.90 19.29 -4.93
CA MET A 168 7.71 19.91 -5.53
C MET A 168 6.82 20.55 -4.46
N HIS A 169 6.40 21.80 -4.66
CA HIS A 169 5.40 22.43 -3.79
C HIS A 169 4.04 21.70 -3.89
N ASP A 170 3.28 21.67 -2.79
CA ASP A 170 2.04 20.91 -2.67
C ASP A 170 0.99 21.40 -3.68
N PHE A 171 0.82 22.72 -3.79
CA PHE A 171 -0.03 23.33 -4.83
C PHE A 171 0.32 22.89 -6.26
N LYS A 172 1.62 22.79 -6.58
CA LYS A 172 2.08 22.37 -7.90
C LYS A 172 1.80 20.88 -8.15
N LEU A 173 1.88 20.05 -7.10
CA LEU A 173 1.47 18.66 -7.18
C LEU A 173 -0.03 18.55 -7.45
N PHE A 174 -0.84 19.37 -6.77
CA PHE A 174 -2.28 19.42 -6.98
C PHE A 174 -2.65 19.86 -8.40
N GLN A 175 -2.07 20.94 -8.91
CA GLN A 175 -2.28 21.36 -10.31
C GLN A 175 -1.92 20.25 -11.31
N LYS A 176 -0.74 19.62 -11.13
CA LYS A 176 -0.30 18.50 -11.98
C LYS A 176 -1.14 17.26 -11.82
N SER A 177 -1.77 17.07 -10.66
CA SER A 177 -2.64 15.93 -10.43
C SER A 177 -3.85 15.97 -11.36
N GLN A 178 -4.27 17.15 -11.85
CA GLN A 178 -5.40 17.34 -12.77
C GLN A 178 -6.70 16.68 -12.27
N VAL A 179 -6.97 16.81 -10.98
CA VAL A 179 -8.19 16.29 -10.36
C VAL A 179 -9.40 17.01 -10.93
N LYS A 180 -10.06 16.36 -11.89
CA LYS A 180 -11.32 16.83 -12.47
C LYS A 180 -12.48 16.20 -11.70
N LEU A 181 -13.26 17.04 -11.03
CA LEU A 181 -14.45 16.64 -10.27
C LEU A 181 -15.72 17.19 -10.96
N PRO A 182 -16.85 16.49 -10.85
CA PRO A 182 -18.15 17.05 -11.19
C PRO A 182 -18.44 18.29 -10.32
N LYS A 183 -19.11 19.31 -10.90
CA LYS A 183 -19.40 20.59 -10.23
C LYS A 183 -20.21 20.45 -8.94
N THR A 184 -20.93 19.34 -8.79
CA THR A 184 -21.79 19.04 -7.64
C THR A 184 -21.01 18.57 -6.41
N ILE A 185 -19.75 18.15 -6.58
CA ILE A 185 -18.94 17.55 -5.51
C ILE A 185 -18.15 18.63 -4.79
N LYS A 186 -18.25 18.67 -3.45
CA LYS A 186 -17.48 19.59 -2.63
C LYS A 186 -16.07 19.05 -2.40
N LEU A 187 -15.08 19.92 -2.58
CA LEU A 187 -13.67 19.62 -2.33
C LEU A 187 -13.14 20.48 -1.20
N LEU A 188 -12.61 19.85 -0.17
CA LEU A 188 -11.89 20.51 0.92
C LEU A 188 -10.40 20.24 0.75
N ALA A 189 -9.60 21.28 0.81
CA ALA A 189 -8.15 21.19 0.76
C ALA A 189 -7.56 22.23 1.72
N ASP A 190 -6.36 21.97 2.21
CA ASP A 190 -5.63 22.95 3.02
C ASP A 190 -5.35 24.23 2.19
N ILE A 191 -5.15 25.36 2.87
CA ILE A 191 -4.95 26.69 2.26
C ILE A 191 -3.76 26.66 1.29
N ALA A 192 -2.72 25.88 1.59
CA ALA A 192 -1.55 25.71 0.73
C ALA A 192 -1.85 25.01 -0.62
N VAL A 193 -3.04 24.44 -0.79
CA VAL A 193 -3.51 23.72 -1.98
C VAL A 193 -4.63 24.47 -2.72
N SER A 194 -5.24 25.49 -2.09
CA SER A 194 -6.33 26.28 -2.65
C SER A 194 -5.81 27.65 -3.11
N ALA A 195 -5.49 27.76 -4.41
CA ALA A 195 -5.28 29.02 -5.12
C ALA A 195 -5.81 28.90 -6.55
#